data_AF-A0A9W6SRR5-F1
#
_entry.id   AF-A0A9W6SRR5-F1
#
_cell.length_a   1.000
_cell.length_b   1.000
_cell.length_c   1.000
_cell.angle_alpha   90.00
_cell.angle_beta   90.00
_cell.angle_gamma   90.00
#
_symmetry.space_group_name_H-M   'P 1'
#
loop_
_entity.id
_entity.type
_entity.pdbx_description
1 polymer ?
#
loop_
_entity_poly.entity_id
_entity_poly.type
_entity_poly.pdbx_seq_one_letter_code
_entity_poly.pdbx_strand_id
1 'polypeptide(L)'
;MTQPQPDTTADPVKLAQLSQDLVVISGDVRDGIKAAREPALVDQSAWGNSQGSTDLSAAYHEAFEKGGLAVDDLAEVLEGDVDRTLLMAFSYQQTDEDNAAKVRLPNNKPIP
;
A
#
# COMPACT_ATOMS: atom_id res chain seq x y z
N MET A 1 19.00 -12.86 -37.52
CA MET A 1 18.60 -11.64 -36.78
C MET A 1 18.05 -12.10 -35.44
N THR A 2 18.88 -12.11 -34.40
CA THR A 2 18.46 -12.43 -33.03
C THR A 2 17.74 -11.20 -32.49
N GLN A 3 16.48 -11.35 -32.07
CA GLN A 3 15.76 -10.25 -31.44
C GLN A 3 16.48 -9.84 -30.14
N PRO A 4 16.53 -8.53 -29.82
CA PRO A 4 17.05 -8.09 -28.54
C PRO A 4 16.21 -8.72 -27.43
N GLN A 5 16.86 -9.43 -26.51
CA GLN A 5 16.22 -9.95 -25.31
C GLN A 5 15.61 -8.76 -24.55
N PRO A 6 14.35 -8.85 -24.09
CA PRO A 6 13.75 -7.80 -23.29
C PRO A 6 14.63 -7.59 -22.06
N ASP A 7 14.96 -6.32 -21.80
CA ASP A 7 15.70 -5.95 -20.61
C ASP A 7 14.81 -6.23 -19.38
N THR A 8 15.15 -7.27 -18.63
CA THR A 8 14.42 -7.71 -17.43
C THR A 8 14.97 -7.07 -16.16
N THR A 9 15.77 -5.99 -16.26
CA THR A 9 16.24 -5.27 -15.08
C THR A 9 15.07 -4.59 -14.38
N ALA A 10 15.03 -4.76 -13.05
CA ALA A 10 14.06 -4.06 -12.22
C ALA A 10 14.36 -2.56 -12.24
N ASP A 11 13.32 -1.75 -12.32
CA ASP A 11 13.43 -0.29 -12.33
C ASP A 11 13.14 0.24 -10.91
N PRO A 12 14.17 0.53 -10.10
CA PRO A 12 13.99 0.96 -8.72
C PRO A 12 13.25 2.30 -8.62
N VAL A 13 13.32 3.16 -9.64
CA VAL A 13 12.59 4.43 -9.67
C VAL A 13 11.08 4.18 -9.81
N LYS A 14 10.68 3.25 -10.68
CA LYS A 14 9.27 2.86 -10.80
C LYS A 14 8.74 2.17 -9.54
N LEU A 15 9.57 1.36 -8.86
CA LEU A 15 9.19 0.76 -7.58
C LEU A 15 9.02 1.82 -6.49
N ALA A 16 9.92 2.80 -6.41
CA ALA A 16 9.77 3.92 -5.48
C ALA A 16 8.53 4.78 -5.79
N GLN A 17 8.21 4.99 -7.08
CA GLN A 17 6.98 5.68 -7.47
C GLN A 17 5.73 4.89 -7.06
N LEU A 18 5.73 3.57 -7.25
CA LEU A 18 4.63 2.71 -6.80
C LEU A 18 4.44 2.79 -5.28
N SER A 19 5.53 2.77 -4.50
CA SER A 19 5.47 3.01 -3.05
C SER A 19 4.83 4.36 -2.73
N GLN A 20 5.23 5.44 -3.42
CA GLN A 20 4.67 6.77 -3.21
C GLN A 20 3.17 6.82 -3.52
N ASP A 21 2.73 6.18 -4.60
CA ASP A 21 1.32 6.13 -5.00
C ASP A 21 0.49 5.35 -3.98
N LEU A 22 1.02 4.24 -3.45
CA LEU A 22 0.37 3.43 -2.42
C LEU A 22 0.18 4.20 -1.10
N VAL A 23 1.14 5.04 -0.70
CA VAL A 23 0.99 5.93 0.48
C VAL A 23 -0.14 6.93 0.28
N VAL A 24 -0.24 7.54 -0.91
CA VAL A 24 -1.29 8.50 -1.20
C VAL A 24 -2.65 7.81 -1.15
N ILE A 25 -2.77 6.66 -1.81
CA ILE A 25 -4.02 5.89 -1.85
C ILE A 25 -4.43 5.43 -0.44
N SER A 26 -3.50 4.93 0.38
CA SER A 26 -3.82 4.49 1.74
C SER A 26 -4.28 5.65 2.62
N GLY A 27 -3.65 6.82 2.47
CA GLY A 27 -4.07 8.07 3.12
C GLY A 27 -5.47 8.49 2.71
N ASP A 28 -5.76 8.53 1.41
CA ASP A 28 -7.07 8.92 0.87
C ASP A 28 -8.18 7.98 1.36
N VAL A 29 -7.92 6.67 1.42
CA VAL A 29 -8.85 5.67 1.97
C VAL A 29 -9.13 5.96 3.45
N ARG A 30 -8.07 6.14 4.25
CA ARG A 30 -8.18 6.41 5.70
C ARG A 30 -8.96 7.69 5.98
N ASP A 31 -8.67 8.76 5.24
CA ASP A 31 -9.33 10.05 5.42
C ASP A 31 -10.78 10.01 4.93
N GLY A 32 -11.06 9.29 3.84
CA GLY A 32 -12.42 9.05 3.36
C GLY A 32 -13.30 8.36 4.40
N ILE A 33 -12.80 7.31 5.07
CA ILE A 33 -13.54 6.61 6.13
C ILE A 33 -13.78 7.54 7.33
N LYS A 34 -12.74 8.24 7.78
CA LYS A 34 -12.86 9.19 8.91
C LYS A 34 -13.91 10.25 8.62
N ALA A 35 -13.91 10.81 7.41
CA ALA A 35 -14.87 11.81 6.98
C ALA A 35 -16.29 11.25 6.85
N ALA A 36 -16.44 10.00 6.42
CA ALA A 36 -17.73 9.34 6.26
C ALA A 36 -18.31 8.82 7.59
N ARG A 37 -17.47 8.56 8.61
CA ARG A 37 -17.86 7.85 9.82
C ARG A 37 -18.95 8.57 10.61
N GLU A 38 -18.72 9.83 10.95
CA GLU A 38 -19.66 10.60 11.78
C GLU A 38 -20.98 10.94 11.04
N PRO A 39 -20.95 11.40 9.78
CA PRO A 39 -22.19 11.69 9.03
C PRO A 39 -23.06 10.46 8.73
N ALA A 40 -22.46 9.27 8.70
CA ALA A 40 -23.20 8.04 8.46
C ALA A 40 -23.83 7.48 9.75
N LEU A 41 -23.51 7.95 10.94
CA LEU A 41 -24.17 7.47 12.15
C LEU A 41 -25.64 7.94 12.20
N VAL A 42 -26.55 6.99 12.39
CA VAL A 42 -27.99 7.27 12.54
C VAL A 42 -28.33 7.21 14.01
N ASP A 43 -28.71 8.35 14.58
CA ASP A 43 -29.10 8.47 15.99
C ASP A 43 -30.23 7.48 16.34
N GLN A 44 -30.17 6.91 17.55
CA GLN A 44 -31.15 5.94 18.02
C GLN A 44 -32.60 6.47 17.93
N SER A 45 -32.80 7.77 18.14
CA SER A 45 -34.11 8.42 18.05
C SER A 45 -34.71 8.43 16.63
N ALA A 46 -33.87 8.30 15.59
CA ALA A 46 -34.31 8.29 14.20
C ALA A 46 -34.89 6.93 13.75
N TRP A 47 -34.64 5.85 14.51
CA TRP A 47 -35.14 4.50 14.20
C TRP A 47 -36.62 4.29 14.56
N GLY A 48 -37.23 5.26 15.25
CA GLY A 48 -38.63 5.18 15.70
C GLY A 48 -38.86 4.20 16.85
N ASN A 49 -40.13 3.96 17.15
CA ASN A 49 -40.60 3.23 18.33
C ASN A 49 -41.26 1.87 18.01
N SER A 50 -40.95 1.28 16.85
CA SER A 50 -41.45 -0.04 16.48
C SER A 50 -40.83 -1.15 17.33
N GLN A 51 -41.54 -2.26 17.50
CA GLN A 51 -40.98 -3.48 18.07
C GLN A 51 -39.73 -3.90 17.25
N GLY A 52 -38.57 -3.95 17.90
CA GLY A 52 -37.29 -4.31 17.26
C GLY A 52 -36.45 -3.13 16.74
N SER A 53 -36.86 -1.86 16.92
CA SER A 53 -36.04 -0.72 16.49
C SER A 53 -34.70 -0.64 17.23
N THR A 54 -34.67 -1.01 18.52
CA THR A 54 -33.43 -1.12 19.31
C THR A 54 -32.46 -2.14 18.73
N ASP A 55 -32.95 -3.35 18.41
CA ASP A 55 -32.11 -4.43 17.88
C ASP A 55 -31.59 -4.08 16.49
N LEU A 56 -32.41 -3.42 15.67
CA LEU A 56 -32.01 -2.92 14.36
C LEU A 56 -30.94 -1.82 14.47
N SER A 57 -31.12 -0.86 15.37
CA SER A 57 -30.13 0.19 15.64
C SER A 57 -28.81 -0.42 16.12
N ALA A 58 -28.85 -1.43 17.00
CA ALA A 58 -27.66 -2.10 17.48
C ALA A 58 -26.93 -2.85 16.35
N ALA A 59 -27.66 -3.62 15.55
CA ALA A 59 -27.10 -4.33 14.40
C ALA A 59 -26.51 -3.37 13.36
N TYR A 60 -27.14 -2.22 13.14
CA TYR A 60 -26.62 -1.16 12.27
C TYR A 60 -25.26 -0.65 12.76
N HIS A 61 -25.18 -0.24 14.03
CA HIS A 61 -23.95 0.30 14.60
C HIS A 61 -22.84 -0.76 14.58
N GLU A 62 -23.16 -2.02 14.92
CA GLU A 62 -22.19 -3.10 14.88
C GLU A 62 -21.65 -3.36 13.47
N ALA A 63 -22.53 -3.41 12.47
CA ALA A 63 -22.13 -3.59 11.07
C ALA A 63 -21.29 -2.41 10.57
N PHE A 64 -21.67 -1.19 10.95
CA PHE A 64 -20.95 0.02 10.57
C PHE A 64 -19.55 0.09 11.17
N GLU A 65 -19.42 -0.22 12.47
CA GLU A 65 -18.13 -0.28 13.17
C GLU A 65 -17.22 -1.37 12.59
N LYS A 66 -17.75 -2.57 12.35
CA LYS A 66 -17.00 -3.66 11.71
C LYS A 66 -16.55 -3.28 10.29
N GLY A 67 -17.40 -2.59 9.54
CA GLY A 67 -17.06 -2.05 8.23
C GLY A 67 -15.91 -1.06 8.31
N GLY A 68 -15.97 -0.10 9.24
CA GLY A 68 -14.88 0.87 9.46
C GLY A 68 -13.55 0.19 9.79
N LEU A 69 -13.55 -0.77 10.72
CA LEU A 69 -12.36 -1.53 11.09
C LEU A 69 -11.76 -2.30 9.90
N ALA A 70 -12.59 -2.95 9.09
CA ALA A 70 -12.12 -3.69 7.93
C ALA A 70 -11.41 -2.81 6.89
N VAL A 71 -11.84 -1.55 6.76
CA VAL A 71 -11.19 -0.61 5.83
C VAL A 71 -9.94 0.02 6.46
N ASP A 72 -9.91 0.23 7.78
CA ASP A 72 -8.67 0.58 8.49
C ASP A 72 -7.59 -0.53 8.34
N ASP A 73 -7.96 -1.80 8.47
CA ASP A 73 -7.06 -2.94 8.23
C ASP A 73 -6.51 -2.95 6.80
N LEU A 74 -7.35 -2.62 5.81
CA LEU A 74 -6.92 -2.50 4.41
C LEU A 74 -5.89 -1.38 4.23
N ALA A 75 -6.11 -0.22 4.86
CA ALA A 75 -5.17 0.89 4.81
C ALA A 75 -3.83 0.53 5.46
N GLU A 76 -3.83 -0.20 6.57
CA GLU A 76 -2.61 -0.69 7.22
C GLU A 76 -1.84 -1.68 6.34
N VAL A 77 -2.52 -2.59 5.65
CA VAL A 77 -1.87 -3.51 4.69
C VAL A 77 -1.21 -2.74 3.55
N LEU A 78 -1.88 -1.73 2.99
CA LEU A 78 -1.32 -0.89 1.94
C LEU A 78 -0.07 -0.15 2.42
N GLU A 79 -0.09 0.41 3.63
CA GLU A 79 1.08 1.05 4.24
C GLU A 79 2.24 0.06 4.46
N GLY A 80 1.95 -1.17 4.89
CA GLY A 80 2.98 -2.21 5.01
C GLY A 80 3.60 -2.62 3.66
N ASP A 81 2.82 -2.59 2.58
CA ASP A 81 3.31 -2.90 1.23
C ASP A 81 4.16 -1.77 0.63
N VAL A 82 3.94 -0.52 1.05
CA VAL A 82 4.82 0.63 0.71
C VAL A 82 6.24 0.35 1.17
N ASP A 83 6.40 0.00 2.45
CA ASP A 83 7.72 -0.23 3.07
C ASP A 83 8.46 -1.37 2.36
N ARG A 84 7.76 -2.47 2.09
CA ARG A 84 8.33 -3.62 1.35
C ARG A 84 8.75 -3.22 -0.05
N THR A 85 7.93 -2.47 -0.76
CA THR A 85 8.21 -2.02 -2.13
C THR A 85 9.40 -1.07 -2.19
N LEU A 86 9.53 -0.19 -1.18
CA LEU A 86 10.65 0.74 -1.09
C LEU A 86 11.95 0.02 -0.74
N LEU A 87 11.90 -0.96 0.17
CA LEU A 87 13.04 -1.83 0.47
C LEU A 87 13.51 -2.63 -0.75
N MET A 88 12.57 -3.13 -1.57
CA MET A 88 12.90 -3.79 -2.84
C MET A 88 13.61 -2.82 -3.80
N ALA A 89 13.12 -1.58 -3.94
CA ALA A 89 13.76 -0.56 -4.77
C ALA A 89 15.21 -0.30 -4.34
N PHE A 90 15.47 -0.13 -3.04
CA PHE A 90 16.82 0.06 -2.52
C PHE A 90 17.71 -1.17 -2.75
N SER A 91 17.18 -2.38 -2.56
CA SER A 91 17.94 -3.61 -2.80
C SER A 91 18.39 -3.75 -4.26
N TYR A 92 17.54 -3.37 -5.21
CA TYR A 92 17.90 -3.37 -6.63
C TYR A 92 18.96 -2.32 -6.94
N GLN A 93 18.78 -1.09 -6.46
CA GLN A 93 19.77 -0.03 -6.66
C GLN A 93 21.15 -0.42 -6.10
N GLN A 94 21.20 -0.97 -4.89
CA GLN A 94 22.46 -1.39 -4.28
C GLN A 94 23.14 -2.52 -5.08
N THR A 95 22.36 -3.48 -5.57
CA THR A 95 22.88 -4.58 -6.40
C THR A 95 23.49 -4.04 -7.70
N ASP A 96 22.84 -3.06 -8.32
CA ASP A 96 23.35 -2.44 -9.54
C ASP A 96 24.62 -1.63 -9.29
N GLU A 97 24.68 -0.88 -8.19
CA GLU A 97 25.89 -0.13 -7.79
C GLU A 97 27.07 -1.08 -7.51
N ASP A 98 26.84 -2.19 -6.80
CA ASP A 98 27.85 -3.22 -6.53
C ASP A 98 28.37 -3.88 -7.81
N ASN A 99 27.46 -4.19 -8.75
CA ASN A 99 27.82 -4.76 -10.03
C ASN A 99 28.61 -3.77 -10.89
N ALA A 100 28.19 -2.50 -10.92
CA ALA A 100 28.92 -1.44 -11.60
C ALA A 100 30.32 -1.24 -11.01
N ALA A 101 30.47 -1.32 -9.68
CA ALA A 101 31.77 -1.24 -9.01
C ALA A 101 32.69 -2.40 -9.40
N LYS A 102 32.17 -3.63 -9.49
CA LYS A 102 32.93 -4.83 -9.92
C LYS A 102 33.37 -4.73 -11.39
N VAL A 103 32.53 -4.21 -12.28
CA VAL A 103 32.87 -4.00 -13.70
C VAL A 103 33.90 -2.87 -13.88
N ARG A 104 33.86 -1.85 -13.00
CA ARG A 104 34.83 -0.73 -13.01
C ARG A 104 36.22 -1.10 -12.51
N LEU A 105 36.39 -2.20 -11.76
CA LEU A 105 37.70 -2.72 -11.43
C LEU A 105 38.29 -3.39 -12.69
N PRO A 106 39.32 -2.79 -13.33
CA PRO A 106 39.85 -3.31 -14.57
C PRO A 106 40.46 -4.70 -14.35
N ASN A 107 40.35 -5.53 -15.38
CA ASN A 107 41.18 -6.72 -15.64
C ASN A 107 42.65 -6.48 -15.24
N ASN A 108 43.00 -6.68 -13.98
CA ASN A 108 44.36 -6.57 -13.50
C ASN A 108 44.97 -7.97 -13.48
N LYS A 109 45.25 -8.49 -14.68
CA LYS A 109 46.22 -9.58 -14.86
C LYS A 109 47.42 -9.03 -15.62
N PRO A 110 48.62 -9.04 -15.03
CA PRO A 110 49.84 -9.05 -15.83
C PRO A 110 49.84 -10.35 -16.63
N ILE A 111 49.94 -10.24 -17.95
CA ILE A 111 50.24 -11.37 -18.82
C ILE A 111 51.73 -11.73 -18.58
N PRO A 112 52.08 -13.03 -18.44
CA PRO A 112 53.42 -13.49 -18.07
C PRO A 112 54.53 -13.01 -19.02
#